data_AF-A0A7C3VT92-F1
#
_entry.id   AF-A0A7C3VT92-F1
#
_cell.length_a   1.000
_cell.length_b   1.000
_cell.length_c   1.000
_cell.angle_alpha   90.00
_cell.angle_beta   90.00
_cell.angle_gamma   90.00
#
_symmetry.space_group_name_H-M   'P 1'
#
loop_
_entity.id
_entity.type
_entity.pdbx_description
1 polymer ?
#
loop_
_entity_poly.entity_id
_entity_poly.type
_entity_poly.pdbx_seq_one_letter_code
_entity_poly.pdbx_strand_id
1 'polypeptide(L)'
;MLDRLQIALDNNQKISGADASFYFHELREAELMKSGLSYHQAHQQSLQEYEVSPFSVYHPDVIRAYPDEFNQNWKNYWGIT
;
A
#
# COMPACT_ATOMS: atom_id res chain seq x y z
N MET A 1 -0.74 -5.15 -8.51
CA MET A 1 -1.77 -4.53 -7.64
C MET A 1 -3.15 -4.65 -8.27
N LEU A 2 -3.44 -3.94 -9.37
CA LEU A 2 -4.75 -3.99 -10.02
C LEU A 2 -5.24 -5.42 -10.34
N ASP A 3 -4.37 -6.32 -10.78
CA ASP A 3 -4.74 -7.72 -11.02
C ASP A 3 -5.32 -8.42 -9.78
N ARG A 4 -4.79 -8.12 -8.59
CA ARG A 4 -5.28 -8.70 -7.33
C ARG A 4 -6.65 -8.14 -6.96
N LEU A 5 -6.87 -6.84 -7.21
CA LEU A 5 -8.19 -6.22 -7.06
C LEU A 5 -9.18 -6.82 -8.06
N GLN A 6 -8.77 -7.04 -9.31
CA GLN A 6 -9.59 -7.66 -10.34
C GLN A 6 -9.96 -9.11 -9.97
N ILE A 7 -8.99 -9.91 -9.52
CA ILE A 7 -9.22 -11.27 -9.02
C ILE A 7 -10.23 -11.28 -7.86
N ALA A 8 -10.11 -10.34 -6.91
CA ALA A 8 -11.07 -10.23 -5.81
C ALA A 8 -12.49 -9.90 -6.32
N LEU A 9 -12.61 -8.97 -7.27
CA LEU A 9 -13.87 -8.61 -7.91
C LEU A 9 -14.50 -9.79 -8.67
N ASP A 10 -13.72 -10.46 -9.51
CA ASP A 10 -14.17 -11.60 -10.33
C ASP A 10 -14.66 -12.76 -9.47
N ASN A 11 -14.04 -12.95 -8.30
CA ASN A 11 -14.42 -13.98 -7.33
C ASN A 11 -15.49 -13.52 -6.33
N ASN A 12 -16.03 -12.30 -6.45
CA ASN A 12 -16.95 -11.69 -5.50
C ASN A 12 -16.42 -11.73 -4.04
N GLN A 13 -15.11 -11.56 -3.89
CA GLN A 13 -14.40 -11.55 -2.62
C GLN A 13 -14.12 -10.11 -2.19
N LYS A 14 -14.32 -9.82 -0.90
CA LYS A 14 -13.90 -8.53 -0.33
C LYS A 14 -12.38 -8.52 -0.19
N ILE A 15 -11.74 -7.43 -0.64
CA ILE A 15 -10.35 -7.14 -0.27
C ILE A 15 -10.23 -6.98 1.25
N SER A 16 -9.13 -7.46 1.82
CA SER A 16 -8.88 -7.44 3.26
C SER A 16 -7.37 -7.46 3.54
N GLY A 17 -6.98 -7.27 4.80
CA GLY A 17 -5.58 -7.26 5.22
C GLY A 17 -4.77 -6.23 4.44
N ALA A 18 -3.57 -6.62 4.00
CA ALA A 18 -2.64 -5.71 3.35
C ALA A 18 -3.15 -5.14 2.01
N ASP A 19 -4.03 -5.85 1.29
CA ASP A 19 -4.69 -5.28 0.10
C ASP A 19 -5.59 -4.11 0.46
N ALA A 20 -6.46 -4.29 1.46
CA ALA A 20 -7.33 -3.21 1.91
C ALA A 20 -6.50 -2.04 2.45
N SER A 21 -5.48 -2.31 3.27
CA SER A 21 -4.56 -1.29 3.79
C SER A 21 -3.91 -0.48 2.67
N PHE A 22 -3.41 -1.15 1.63
CA PHE A 22 -2.82 -0.48 0.47
C PHE A 22 -3.84 0.39 -0.27
N TYR A 23 -4.97 -0.17 -0.69
CA TYR A 23 -5.92 0.59 -1.52
C TYR A 23 -6.52 1.78 -0.77
N PHE A 24 -6.82 1.64 0.53
CA PHE A 24 -7.31 2.77 1.32
C PHE A 24 -6.24 3.85 1.53
N HIS A 25 -4.98 3.45 1.76
CA HIS A 25 -3.84 4.38 1.81
C HIS A 25 -3.72 5.20 0.52
N GLU A 26 -3.63 4.53 -0.63
CA GLU A 26 -3.47 5.17 -1.94
C GLU A 26 -4.63 6.10 -2.29
N LEU A 27 -5.87 5.66 -2.03
CA LEU A 27 -7.06 6.49 -2.28
C LEU A 27 -7.03 7.76 -1.44
N ARG A 28 -6.69 7.64 -0.16
CA ARG A 28 -6.65 8.79 0.74
C ARG A 28 -5.51 9.74 0.45
N GLU A 29 -4.35 9.22 0.12
CA GLU A 29 -3.23 10.04 -0.33
C GLU A 29 -3.63 10.85 -1.57
N ALA A 30 -4.27 10.21 -2.55
CA ALA A 30 -4.74 10.89 -3.76
C ALA A 30 -5.82 11.96 -3.46
N GLU A 31 -6.72 11.72 -2.51
CA GLU A 31 -7.70 12.72 -2.06
C GLU A 31 -7.03 13.93 -1.40
N LEU A 32 -6.05 13.70 -0.52
CA LEU A 32 -5.32 14.75 0.17
C LEU A 32 -4.46 15.57 -0.79
N MET A 33 -3.84 14.92 -1.78
CA MET A 33 -3.12 15.65 -2.84
C MET A 33 -4.07 16.51 -3.67
N LYS A 34 -5.27 16.01 -4.00
CA LYS A 34 -6.31 16.80 -4.69
C LYS A 34 -6.80 17.99 -3.87
N SER A 35 -6.75 17.92 -2.53
CA SER A 35 -7.10 19.04 -1.66
C SER A 35 -5.96 20.06 -1.47
N GLY A 36 -4.80 19.83 -2.10
CA GLY A 36 -3.68 20.78 -2.17
C GLY A 36 -2.49 20.41 -1.29
N LEU A 37 -2.48 19.25 -0.63
CA LEU A 37 -1.31 18.80 0.13
C LEU A 37 -0.19 18.32 -0.81
N SER A 38 1.05 18.49 -0.37
CA SER A 38 2.18 17.82 -1.03
C SER A 38 2.10 16.32 -0.85
N TYR A 39 2.74 15.56 -1.77
CA TYR A 39 2.87 14.11 -1.67
C TYR A 39 3.34 13.66 -0.28
N HIS A 40 4.42 14.25 0.26
CA HIS A 40 4.95 13.88 1.56
C HIS A 40 3.94 14.11 2.71
N GLN A 41 3.20 15.21 2.69
CA GLN A 41 2.17 15.49 3.71
C GLN A 41 0.99 14.52 3.59
N ALA A 42 0.52 14.27 2.37
CA ALA A 42 -0.56 13.33 2.10
C ALA A 42 -0.19 11.89 2.49
N HIS A 43 1.04 11.47 2.18
CA HIS A 43 1.57 10.15 2.51
C HIS A 43 1.62 9.95 4.03
N GLN A 44 2.21 10.89 4.77
CA GLN A 44 2.31 10.78 6.22
C GLN A 44 0.94 10.80 6.91
N GLN A 45 0.02 11.64 6.43
CA GLN A 45 -1.32 11.71 7.00
C GLN A 45 -2.15 10.45 6.70
N SER A 46 -2.06 9.89 5.50
CA SER A 46 -2.79 8.67 5.14
C SER A 46 -2.30 7.43 5.92
N LEU A 47 -0.99 7.34 6.21
CA LEU A 47 -0.44 6.30 7.10
C LEU A 47 -1.02 6.40 8.52
N GLN A 48 -1.16 7.62 9.05
CA GLN A 48 -1.70 7.86 10.38
C GLN A 48 -3.20 7.52 10.46
N GLU A 49 -3.97 7.89 9.44
CA GLU A 49 -5.43 7.76 9.46
C GLU A 49 -5.93 6.30 9.43
N TYR A 50 -5.21 5.42 8.72
CA TYR A 50 -5.59 4.00 8.65
C TYR A 50 -4.81 3.10 9.61
N GLU A 51 -3.95 3.68 10.46
CA GLU A 51 -3.08 2.94 11.39
C GLU A 51 -2.31 1.79 10.70
N VAL A 52 -2.00 1.97 9.41
CA VAL A 52 -1.35 0.94 8.59
C VAL A 52 0.15 0.97 8.84
N SER A 53 0.76 -0.20 8.91
CA SER A 53 2.20 -0.29 8.98
C SER A 53 2.82 0.29 7.70
N PRO A 54 3.89 1.10 7.77
CA PRO A 54 4.65 1.49 6.57
C PRO A 54 5.18 0.31 5.75
N PHE A 55 5.27 -0.88 6.36
CA PHE A 55 5.67 -2.10 5.68
C PHE A 55 4.53 -2.74 4.87
N SER A 56 3.27 -2.48 5.21
CA SER A 56 2.11 -3.08 4.55
C SER A 56 1.63 -2.34 3.30
N VAL A 57 2.11 -1.11 3.09
CA VAL A 57 1.71 -0.27 1.94
C VAL A 57 2.55 -0.52 0.68
N TYR A 58 3.45 -1.50 0.70
CA TYR A 58 4.17 -1.92 -0.51
C TYR A 58 4.07 -3.42 -0.70
N HIS A 59 3.51 -3.84 -1.83
CA HIS A 59 3.37 -5.26 -2.15
C HIS A 59 4.74 -5.91 -2.41
N PRO A 60 4.90 -7.23 -2.14
CA PRO A 60 6.13 -7.97 -2.42
C PRO A 60 6.67 -7.81 -3.83
N ASP A 61 5.80 -7.70 -4.84
CA ASP A 61 6.25 -7.53 -6.22
C ASP A 61 6.94 -6.19 -6.45
N VAL A 62 6.49 -5.12 -5.79
CA VAL A 62 7.15 -3.80 -5.82
C VAL A 62 8.49 -3.89 -5.09
N ILE A 63 8.50 -4.52 -3.92
CA ILE A 63 9.74 -4.73 -3.14
C ILE A 63 10.78 -5.53 -3.93
N ARG A 64 10.35 -6.55 -4.69
CA ARG A 64 11.23 -7.34 -5.57
C ARG A 64 11.68 -6.57 -6.80
N ALA A 65 10.83 -5.70 -7.36
CA ALA A 65 11.15 -4.91 -8.54
C ALA A 65 12.13 -3.76 -8.24
N TYR A 66 12.12 -3.22 -7.01
CA TYR A 66 12.96 -2.10 -6.59
C TYR A 66 13.79 -2.43 -5.34
N PRO A 67 14.66 -3.45 -5.38
CA PRO A 67 15.34 -3.96 -4.19
C PRO A 67 16.25 -2.94 -3.48
N ASP A 68 16.68 -1.89 -4.19
CA ASP A 68 17.52 -0.82 -3.64
C ASP A 68 16.71 0.22 -2.84
N GLU A 69 15.39 0.31 -3.06
CA GLU A 69 14.51 1.23 -2.33
C GLU A 69 13.94 0.60 -1.05
N PHE A 70 14.02 -0.73 -0.92
CA PHE A 70 13.42 -1.47 0.19
C PHE A 70 14.47 -2.27 0.98
N ASN A 71 14.64 -1.90 2.25
CA ASN A 71 15.58 -2.59 3.13
C ASN A 71 15.03 -3.94 3.64
N GLN A 72 15.85 -4.65 4.42
CA GLN A 72 15.52 -5.98 4.93
C GLN A 72 14.24 -6.04 5.79
N ASN A 73 13.82 -4.93 6.41
CA ASN A 73 12.59 -4.91 7.22
C ASN A 73 11.33 -5.12 6.38
N TRP A 74 11.27 -4.51 5.18
CA TRP A 74 10.17 -4.74 4.24
C TRP A 74 10.16 -6.20 3.76
N LYS A 75 11.33 -6.75 3.41
CA LYS A 75 11.44 -8.15 3.00
C LYS A 75 10.98 -9.11 4.10
N ASN A 76 11.40 -8.86 5.34
CA ASN A 76 11.01 -9.66 6.50
C ASN A 76 9.50 -9.60 6.78
N TYR A 77 8.88 -8.42 6.70
CA TYR A 77 7.44 -8.25 6.90
C TYR A 77 6.62 -9.14 5.95
N TRP A 78 7.10 -9.28 4.72
CA TRP A 78 6.41 -10.02 3.67
C TRP A 78 6.90 -11.46 3.45
N GLY A 79 7.88 -11.93 4.24
CA GLY A 79 8.47 -13.25 4.06
C GLY A 79 9.19 -13.43 2.72
N ILE A 80 9.76 -12.34 2.16
CA ILE A 80 10.53 -12.39 0.92
C ILE A 80 11.97 -12.78 1.27
N THR A 81 12.35 -14.00 0.92
CA THR A 81 13.73 -14.51 1.01
C THR A 81 14.56 -14.16 -0.22
#